data_AF-A0A0V1DP98-F1
#
_entry.id   AF-A0A0V1DP98-F1
#
_cell.length_a   1.000
_cell.length_b   1.000
_cell.length_c   1.000
_cell.angle_alpha   90.00
_cell.angle_beta   90.00
_cell.angle_gamma   90.00
#
_symmetry.space_group_name_H-M   'P 1'
#
loop_
_entity.id
_entity.type
_entity.pdbx_description
1 polymer ?
#
loop_
_entity_poly.entity_id
_entity_poly.type
_entity_poly.pdbx_seq_one_letter_code
_entity_poly.pdbx_strand_id
1 'polypeptide(L)'
;LTAPGTVKIFATAPVAYSSDIYSNYVVKILKKTLQVYTPGTTTTVLRKSCAGTLKVENVLGPITVSDTVIPIEQDSARWSVQKSDIDFVCLSNTGR
;
A
#
# COMPACT_ATOMS: atom_id res chain seq x y z
N LEU A 1 -8.83 -19.20 -22.83
CA LEU A 1 -8.88 -18.88 -21.38
C LEU A 1 -7.49 -18.45 -20.95
N THR A 2 -7.34 -17.24 -20.44
CA THR A 2 -6.06 -16.75 -19.91
C THR A 2 -5.70 -17.56 -18.66
N ALA A 3 -4.45 -18.00 -18.54
CA ALA A 3 -4.01 -18.72 -17.35
C ALA A 3 -4.13 -17.79 -16.11
N PRO A 4 -4.56 -18.32 -14.95
CA PRO A 4 -4.63 -17.53 -13.73
C PRO A 4 -3.24 -17.02 -13.35
N GLY A 5 -3.16 -15.73 -12.99
CA GLY A 5 -1.92 -15.12 -12.51
C GLY A 5 -1.50 -15.63 -11.13
N THR A 6 -0.21 -15.52 -10.82
CA THR A 6 0.32 -15.86 -9.49
C THR A 6 -0.07 -14.80 -8.47
N VAL A 7 -0.73 -15.21 -7.39
CA VAL A 7 -1.05 -14.34 -6.24
C VAL A 7 -0.13 -14.65 -5.07
N LYS A 8 0.36 -13.62 -4.38
CA LYS A 8 1.10 -13.74 -3.12
C LYS A 8 0.28 -13.18 -1.97
N ILE A 9 0.10 -13.96 -0.92
CA ILE A 9 -0.64 -13.57 0.27
C ILE A 9 0.35 -13.23 1.38
N PHE A 10 0.17 -12.05 1.98
CA PHE A 10 0.93 -11.59 3.14
C PHE A 10 -0.01 -11.51 4.34
N ALA A 11 0.43 -12.02 5.49
CA ALA A 11 -0.34 -11.98 6.72
C ALA A 11 0.57 -11.67 7.91
N THR A 12 0.03 -10.96 8.89
CA THR A 12 0.68 -10.67 10.17
C THR A 12 -0.14 -11.26 11.30
N ALA A 13 0.50 -12.00 12.21
CA ALA A 13 -0.15 -12.47 13.43
C ALA A 13 -0.39 -11.27 14.40
N PRO A 14 -1.36 -11.37 15.34
CA PRO A 14 -1.65 -10.32 16.35
C PRO A 14 -0.55 -10.08 17.39
N VAL A 15 0.73 -10.32 17.07
CA VAL A 15 1.85 -10.10 17.99
C VAL A 15 2.24 -8.62 17.99
N ALA A 16 2.59 -8.10 19.17
CA ALA A 16 2.72 -6.70 19.58
C ALA A 16 3.73 -5.80 18.82
N TYR A 17 3.98 -6.03 17.53
CA TYR A 17 4.74 -5.14 16.68
C TYR A 17 3.79 -4.13 16.02
N SER A 18 3.83 -2.88 16.50
CA SER A 18 3.15 -1.70 15.94
C SER A 18 3.71 -1.25 14.58
N SER A 19 4.33 -2.17 13.84
CA SER A 19 5.18 -1.86 12.71
C SER A 19 4.47 -2.20 11.39
N ASP A 20 4.35 -1.18 10.53
CA ASP A 20 3.75 -1.25 9.20
C ASP A 20 4.14 -2.50 8.40
N ILE A 21 3.15 -3.32 8.01
CA ILE A 21 3.35 -4.54 7.21
C ILE A 21 4.04 -4.24 5.88
N TYR A 22 3.71 -3.09 5.27
CA TYR A 22 4.25 -2.72 3.96
C TYR A 22 5.76 -2.49 4.05
N SER A 23 6.19 -1.68 5.02
CA SER A 23 7.60 -1.36 5.25
C SER A 23 8.41 -2.55 5.80
N ASN A 24 7.81 -3.39 6.64
CA ASN A 24 8.55 -4.45 7.31
C ASN A 24 8.65 -5.75 6.51
N TYR A 25 7.61 -6.09 5.75
CA TYR A 25 7.50 -7.38 5.07
C TYR A 25 7.30 -7.23 3.57
N VAL A 26 6.25 -6.54 3.13
CA VAL A 26 5.79 -6.60 1.73
C VAL A 26 6.88 -6.12 0.77
N VAL A 27 7.44 -4.93 0.97
CA VAL A 27 8.49 -4.41 0.06
C VAL A 27 9.75 -5.28 0.08
N LYS A 28 10.09 -5.87 1.22
CA LYS A 28 11.30 -6.70 1.37
C LYS A 28 11.18 -8.06 0.68
N ILE A 29 9.99 -8.65 0.67
CA ILE A 29 9.73 -9.94 0.01
C ILE A 29 9.51 -9.75 -1.49
N LEU A 30 8.75 -8.72 -1.88
CA LEU A 30 8.54 -8.42 -3.29
C LEU A 30 9.77 -7.84 -3.97
N LYS A 31 10.68 -7.22 -3.21
CA LYS A 31 11.81 -6.43 -3.72
C LYS A 31 11.33 -5.32 -4.67
N LYS A 32 10.18 -4.72 -4.35
CA LYS A 32 9.55 -3.64 -5.12
C LYS A 32 9.24 -2.44 -4.21
N THR A 33 9.29 -1.25 -4.80
CA THR A 33 8.83 -0.01 -4.17
C THR A 33 7.32 0.11 -4.31
N LEU A 34 6.64 0.42 -3.21
CA LEU A 34 5.18 0.50 -3.16
C LEU A 34 4.70 1.91 -2.81
N GLN A 35 3.57 2.25 -3.40
CA GLN A 35 2.73 3.38 -3.05
C GLN A 35 1.52 2.83 -2.30
N VAL A 36 1.41 3.18 -1.02
CA VAL A 36 0.35 2.70 -0.13
C VAL A 36 -0.60 3.85 0.14
N TYR A 37 -1.90 3.60 0.00
CA TYR A 37 -2.88 4.60 0.33
C TYR A 37 -3.00 4.76 1.85
N THR A 38 -2.92 6.01 2.30
CA THR A 38 -2.84 6.35 3.72
C THR A 38 -3.80 7.52 3.98
N PRO A 39 -5.02 7.24 4.47
CA PRO A 39 -6.05 8.24 4.74
C PRO A 39 -5.71 8.96 6.05
N GLY A 40 -4.83 9.95 6.00
CA GLY A 40 -4.44 10.70 7.19
C GLY A 40 -3.96 12.11 6.88
N THR A 41 -4.15 13.02 7.84
CA THR A 41 -3.45 14.31 7.87
C THR A 41 -2.01 14.07 8.33
N THR A 42 -1.09 14.97 7.96
CA THR A 42 0.38 14.81 8.11
C THR A 42 0.89 14.39 9.50
N THR A 43 0.08 14.50 10.55
CA THR A 43 0.41 14.15 11.94
C THR A 43 0.18 12.67 12.31
N THR A 44 -0.73 11.95 11.64
CA THR A 44 -1.01 10.52 11.88
C THR A 44 -0.42 9.60 10.82
N VAL A 45 0.06 10.17 9.72
CA VAL A 45 0.65 9.44 8.58
C VAL A 45 1.97 8.80 9.00
N LEU A 46 2.04 7.47 8.91
CA LEU A 46 3.29 6.74 9.10
C LEU A 46 4.36 7.26 8.14
N ARG A 47 5.56 7.56 8.68
CA ARG A 47 6.67 8.15 7.92
C ARG A 47 6.95 7.32 6.67
N LYS A 48 7.14 8.00 5.54
CA LYS A 48 7.58 7.37 4.29
C LYS A 48 8.96 6.76 4.52
N SER A 49 9.20 5.55 4.02
CA SER A 49 10.56 5.01 3.98
C SER A 49 11.23 5.50 2.72
N CYS A 50 11.93 6.63 2.82
CA CYS A 50 12.69 7.22 1.70
C CYS A 50 14.17 6.77 1.68
N ALA A 51 14.63 6.06 2.70
CA ALA A 51 15.99 5.55 2.82
C ALA A 51 16.10 4.13 2.22
N GLY A 52 17.18 3.86 1.49
CA GLY A 52 17.43 2.58 0.83
C GLY A 52 16.87 2.46 -0.59
N THR A 53 17.09 1.29 -1.21
CA THR A 53 16.69 0.99 -2.59
C THR A 53 15.20 0.66 -2.74
N LEU A 54 14.56 0.19 -1.67
CA LEU A 54 13.14 -0.16 -1.63
C LEU A 54 12.38 0.84 -0.77
N LYS A 55 11.37 1.49 -1.34
CA LYS A 55 10.65 2.59 -0.70
C LYS A 55 9.19 2.24 -0.47
N VAL A 56 8.63 2.80 0.60
CA VAL A 56 7.18 2.85 0.86
C VAL A 56 6.79 4.31 0.89
N GLU A 57 5.95 4.69 -0.06
CA GLU A 57 5.45 6.05 -0.23
C GLU A 57 3.96 6.11 0.08
N ASN A 58 3.54 7.18 0.75
CA ASN A 58 2.11 7.44 0.96
C ASN A 58 1.48 8.06 -0.28
N VAL A 59 0.35 7.51 -0.70
CA VAL A 59 -0.66 8.19 -1.49
C VAL A 59 -1.66 8.76 -0.50
N LEU A 60 -1.73 10.09 -0.43
CA LEU A 60 -2.67 10.78 0.45
C LEU A 60 -3.97 10.99 -0.32
N GLY A 61 -5.09 10.68 0.33
CA GLY A 61 -6.41 10.96 -0.22
C GLY A 61 -6.78 12.45 -0.15
N PRO A 62 -7.83 12.88 -0.87
CA PRO A 62 -8.65 12.08 -1.80
C PRO A 62 -7.90 11.71 -3.09
N ILE A 63 -8.35 10.66 -3.78
CA ILE A 63 -7.77 10.24 -5.08
C ILE A 63 -8.69 10.60 -6.24
N THR A 64 -8.12 10.76 -7.43
CA THR A 64 -8.89 10.98 -8.67
C THR A 64 -8.76 9.75 -9.56
N VAL A 65 -9.89 9.19 -9.99
CA VAL A 65 -9.96 8.10 -10.96
C VAL A 65 -10.83 8.56 -12.12
N SER A 66 -10.26 8.63 -13.33
CA SER A 66 -10.98 9.01 -14.56
C SER A 66 -11.87 10.25 -14.37
N ASP A 67 -11.31 11.31 -13.78
CA ASP A 67 -11.97 12.59 -13.46
C ASP A 67 -12.99 12.58 -12.31
N THR A 68 -13.20 11.44 -11.65
CA THR A 68 -14.01 11.35 -10.43
C THR A 68 -13.12 11.44 -9.20
N VAL A 69 -13.36 12.43 -8.35
CA VAL A 69 -12.72 12.52 -7.03
C VAL A 69 -13.42 11.55 -6.09
N ILE A 70 -12.65 10.65 -5.49
CA ILE A 70 -13.11 9.71 -4.47
C ILE A 70 -12.69 10.27 -3.11
N PRO A 71 -13.66 10.74 -2.29
CA PRO A 71 -13.38 11.21 -0.94
C PRO A 71 -12.84 10.09 -0.05
N ILE A 72 -12.05 10.44 0.96
CA ILE A 72 -11.50 9.47 1.93
C ILE A 72 -12.60 8.61 2.56
N GLU A 73 -13.73 9.20 2.93
CA GLU A 73 -14.87 8.50 3.56
C GLU A 73 -15.54 7.45 2.67
N GLN A 74 -15.28 7.50 1.35
CA GLN A 74 -15.81 6.54 0.37
C GLN A 74 -14.79 5.48 -0.03
N ASP A 75 -13.52 5.61 0.39
CA ASP A 75 -12.47 4.62 0.15
C ASP A 75 -12.13 3.91 1.47
N SER A 76 -12.33 2.59 1.50
CA SER A 76 -11.97 1.75 2.67
C SER A 76 -10.49 1.78 3.04
N ALA A 77 -9.66 2.38 2.18
CA ALA A 77 -8.27 2.71 2.37
C ALA A 77 -7.31 1.53 2.50
N ARG A 78 -7.57 0.45 1.76
CA ARG A 78 -6.86 -0.83 1.91
C ARG A 78 -6.30 -1.32 0.59
N TRP A 79 -5.52 -0.47 -0.07
CA TRP A 79 -4.85 -0.80 -1.31
C TRP A 79 -3.46 -0.19 -1.41
N SER A 80 -2.62 -0.84 -2.21
CA SER A 80 -1.30 -0.32 -2.58
C SER A 80 -0.95 -0.73 -3.99
N VAL A 81 -0.19 0.11 -4.69
CA VAL A 81 0.27 -0.16 -6.05
C VAL A 81 1.79 -0.13 -6.12
N GLN A 82 2.36 -0.84 -7.09
CA GLN A 82 3.77 -0.68 -7.38
C GLN A 82 4.01 0.66 -8.10
N LYS A 83 5.04 1.40 -7.68
CA LYS A 83 5.33 2.73 -8.24
C LYS A 83 5.80 2.71 -9.70
N SER A 84 6.50 1.65 -10.10
CA SER A 84 7.25 1.60 -11.35
C SER A 84 6.66 0.65 -12.40
N ASP A 85 5.52 0.01 -12.13
CA ASP A 85 5.09 -1.19 -12.85
C ASP A 85 3.58 -1.31 -12.73
N ILE A 86 2.90 -1.44 -13.87
CA ILE A 86 1.45 -1.32 -13.99
C ILE A 86 0.70 -2.62 -13.64
N ASP A 87 1.41 -3.73 -13.52
CA ASP A 87 0.81 -5.07 -13.43
C ASP A 87 0.64 -5.58 -12.00
N PHE A 88 1.00 -4.79 -10.97
CA PHE A 88 1.00 -5.25 -9.58
C PHE A 88 0.23 -4.32 -8.63
N VAL A 89 -0.89 -4.84 -8.11
CA VAL A 89 -1.75 -4.20 -7.11
C VAL A 89 -1.89 -5.13 -5.92
N CYS A 90 -1.80 -4.60 -4.71
CA CYS A 90 -2.21 -5.30 -3.50
C CYS A 90 -3.56 -4.77 -3.03
N LEU A 91 -4.48 -5.68 -2.77
CA LEU A 91 -5.69 -5.44 -1.99
C LEU A 91 -5.49 -6.08 -0.63
N SER A 92 -5.86 -5.39 0.44
CA SER A 92 -5.70 -5.90 1.79
C SER A 92 -6.91 -5.60 2.65
N ASN A 93 -6.91 -6.11 3.87
CA ASN A 93 -7.80 -5.68 4.94
C ASN A 93 -7.10 -4.70 5.90
N THR A 94 -5.87 -4.30 5.59
CA THR A 94 -4.99 -3.49 6.44
C THR A 94 -4.63 -2.18 5.72
N GLY A 95 -5.18 -1.08 6.22
CA GLY A 95 -4.77 0.28 5.81
C GLY A 95 -3.44 0.69 6.45
N ARG A 96 -2.96 1.88 6.08
CA ARG A 96 -1.76 2.52 6.64
C ARG A 96 -2.11 3.86 7.26
#